data_AF-A0A9E5R5Z5-F1
#
_entry.id   AF-A0A9E5R5Z5-F1
#
_cell.length_a   1.000
_cell.length_b   1.000
_cell.length_c   1.000
_cell.angle_alpha   90.00
_cell.angle_beta   90.00
_cell.angle_gamma   90.00
#
_symmetry.space_group_name_H-M   'P 1'
#
loop_
_entity.id
_entity.type
_entity.pdbx_description
1 polymer ?
#
loop_
_entity_poly.entity_id
_entity_poly.type
_entity_poly.pdbx_seq_one_letter_code
_entity_poly.pdbx_strand_id
1 'polypeptide(L)'
;MLHQAPFLVDERYVCVYVPLEPTILQSERALLQWLAERVVAQMETIGASTYRVPPFPEDAVNAEALQNWFAMDFLDVALTAIRRDRYLLLMLDDLHLAYDAMDAGLLAPGFMEWLGQLLAQHERLDILAALDVRYEARSLADAPLSNVLMRLRLDPLAPEEAQQLTTAPVSQRYTYSPAALERILELAGGNPFLLHSLCRLVYRMWEENQSMQQIDMRFLEAIHPAALEEAGEVAEPVWNHATPAERLVLQALLRLQAGTNGHSVSVANLERELAAPPAQLEAAQVRPLLRGLEFASVITLTEDGGYRFVAPLEAEWLSANTQPLAPVRARVGLSPVRWAGLAGILLVILLIAGVLLSGVLEEGGASGVDSDAPPTLTLDPPASPSALPD
;
A
#
# COMPACT_ATOMS: atom_id res chain seq x y z
N MET A 1 5.25 -12.59 1.19
CA MET A 1 6.71 -12.40 0.92
C MET A 1 7.54 -12.49 2.18
N LEU A 2 7.07 -11.92 3.29
CA LEU A 2 7.80 -11.83 4.56
C LEU A 2 8.17 -13.18 5.19
N HIS A 3 7.50 -14.27 4.82
CA HIS A 3 7.85 -15.63 5.25
C HIS A 3 9.30 -16.05 4.95
N GLN A 4 9.93 -15.48 3.93
CA GLN A 4 11.33 -15.79 3.59
C GLN A 4 12.34 -14.89 4.31
N ALA A 5 11.90 -13.75 4.87
CA ALA A 5 12.78 -12.78 5.50
C ALA A 5 13.61 -13.37 6.67
N PRO A 6 13.09 -14.29 7.53
CA PRO A 6 13.89 -14.90 8.58
C PRO A 6 15.14 -15.64 8.11
N PHE A 7 15.19 -16.08 6.84
CA PHE A 7 16.35 -16.76 6.26
C PHE A 7 17.38 -15.80 5.65
N LEU A 8 17.03 -14.52 5.51
CA LEU A 8 17.84 -13.49 4.87
C LEU A 8 18.39 -12.45 5.84
N VAL A 9 17.78 -12.33 7.03
CA VAL A 9 18.24 -11.41 8.07
C VAL A 9 19.32 -12.04 8.95
N ASP A 10 20.14 -11.18 9.55
CA ASP A 10 21.18 -11.56 10.50
C ASP A 10 20.60 -12.33 11.69
N GLU A 11 21.32 -13.33 12.21
CA GLU A 11 20.90 -14.18 13.34
C GLU A 11 20.60 -13.42 14.65
N ARG A 12 21.05 -12.16 14.74
CA ARG A 12 20.69 -11.25 15.83
C ARG A 12 19.21 -10.86 15.81
N TYR A 13 18.51 -11.02 14.70
CA TYR A 13 17.08 -10.72 14.60
C TYR A 13 16.22 -11.90 15.06
N VAL A 14 15.38 -11.64 16.05
CA VAL A 14 14.29 -12.52 16.47
C VAL A 14 13.05 -12.11 15.68
N CYS A 15 12.79 -12.79 14.58
CA CYS A 15 11.68 -12.47 13.69
C CYS A 15 10.35 -13.00 14.21
N VAL A 16 9.33 -12.14 14.26
CA VAL A 16 7.95 -12.50 14.55
C VAL A 16 7.09 -12.13 13.35
N TYR A 17 6.56 -13.15 12.68
CA TYR A 17 5.64 -12.96 11.55
C TYR A 17 4.23 -12.62 12.07
N VAL A 18 3.61 -11.59 11.50
CA VAL A 18 2.31 -11.06 11.87
C VAL A 18 1.46 -10.91 10.61
N PRO A 19 0.61 -11.90 10.27
CA PRO A 19 -0.35 -11.74 9.19
C PRO A 19 -1.50 -10.88 9.70
N LEU A 20 -1.67 -9.65 9.21
CA LEU A 20 -2.74 -8.75 9.67
C LEU A 20 -4.10 -9.10 9.05
N GLU A 21 -4.50 -10.36 9.20
CA GLU A 21 -5.75 -10.89 8.67
C GLU A 21 -6.97 -10.37 9.44
N PRO A 22 -8.17 -10.36 8.82
CA PRO A 22 -9.41 -9.90 9.47
C PRO A 22 -9.75 -10.63 10.78
N THR A 23 -9.27 -11.86 10.95
CA THR A 23 -9.46 -12.66 12.17
C THR A 23 -8.71 -12.09 13.37
N ILE A 24 -7.56 -11.46 13.15
CA ILE A 24 -6.71 -10.84 14.17
C ILE A 24 -7.16 -9.38 14.40
N LEU A 25 -7.60 -8.70 13.34
CA LEU A 25 -8.02 -7.30 13.37
C LEU A 25 -9.47 -7.06 13.84
N GLN A 26 -10.04 -7.99 14.62
CA GLN A 26 -11.41 -7.83 15.16
C GLN A 26 -11.51 -6.75 16.24
N SER A 27 -10.41 -6.50 16.95
CA SER A 27 -10.27 -5.42 17.91
C SER A 27 -8.81 -5.21 18.24
N GLU A 28 -8.47 -4.05 18.78
CA GLU A 28 -7.12 -3.77 19.25
C GLU A 28 -6.65 -4.73 20.37
N ARG A 29 -7.57 -5.18 21.24
CA ARG A 29 -7.29 -6.23 22.22
C ARG A 29 -6.84 -7.52 21.54
N ALA A 30 -7.59 -7.96 20.53
CA ALA A 30 -7.29 -9.21 19.81
C ALA A 30 -5.91 -9.13 19.13
N LEU A 31 -5.61 -8.00 18.49
CA LEU A 31 -4.31 -7.77 17.86
C LEU A 31 -3.16 -7.81 18.88
N LEU A 32 -3.24 -7.03 19.97
CA LEU A 32 -2.16 -6.96 20.96
C LEU A 32 -1.97 -8.27 21.73
N GLN A 33 -3.06 -8.99 22.02
CA GLN A 33 -2.98 -10.32 22.61
C GLN A 33 -2.27 -11.29 21.66
N TRP A 34 -2.69 -11.33 20.40
CA TRP A 34 -2.09 -12.20 19.40
C TRP A 34 -0.60 -11.88 19.22
N LEU A 35 -0.23 -10.60 19.16
CA LEU A 35 1.18 -10.17 19.07
C LEU A 35 1.99 -10.65 20.29
N ALA A 36 1.47 -10.46 21.51
CA ALA A 36 2.15 -10.87 22.72
C ALA A 36 2.37 -12.39 22.76
N GLU A 37 1.35 -13.18 22.44
CA GLU A 37 1.43 -14.64 22.37
C GLU A 37 2.49 -15.11 21.35
N ARG A 38 2.58 -14.42 20.20
CA ARG A 38 3.53 -14.78 19.13
C ARG A 38 4.96 -14.40 19.47
N VAL A 39 5.17 -13.26 20.11
CA VAL A 39 6.48 -12.88 20.65
C VAL A 39 6.93 -13.91 21.69
N VAL A 40 6.04 -14.31 22.62
CA VAL A 40 6.35 -15.34 23.63
C VAL A 40 6.70 -16.68 22.97
N ALA A 41 5.90 -17.16 22.01
CA ALA A 41 6.19 -18.39 21.30
C ALA A 41 7.55 -18.36 20.57
N GLN A 42 7.90 -17.21 19.99
CA GLN A 42 9.20 -17.03 19.34
C GLN A 42 10.35 -17.00 20.36
N MET A 43 10.14 -16.37 21.53
CA MET A 43 11.09 -16.40 22.64
C MET A 43 11.37 -17.82 23.12
N GLU A 44 10.34 -18.66 23.26
CA GLU A 44 10.49 -20.07 23.65
C GLU A 44 11.29 -20.86 22.61
N THR A 45 11.03 -20.62 21.33
CA THR A 45 11.73 -21.26 20.21
C THR A 45 13.24 -21.00 20.24
N ILE A 46 13.65 -19.80 20.65
CA ILE A 46 15.08 -19.43 20.79
C ILE A 46 15.66 -19.73 22.18
N GLY A 47 14.89 -20.35 23.07
CA GLY A 47 15.29 -20.69 24.44
C GLY A 47 15.45 -19.48 25.38
N ALA A 48 14.76 -18.37 25.10
CA ALA A 48 14.71 -17.23 26.00
C ALA A 48 13.75 -17.51 27.17
N SER A 49 14.03 -16.90 28.34
CA SER A 49 13.19 -17.10 29.52
C SER A 49 11.90 -16.27 29.42
N THR A 50 10.75 -16.94 29.49
CA THR A 50 9.42 -16.31 29.45
C THR A 50 8.80 -16.13 30.83
N TYR A 51 9.42 -16.66 31.89
CA TYR A 51 8.86 -16.67 33.26
C TYR A 51 8.53 -15.27 33.82
N ARG A 52 9.26 -14.24 33.38
CA ARG A 52 9.06 -12.86 33.85
C ARG A 52 8.10 -12.05 32.99
N VAL A 53 7.70 -12.58 31.83
CA VAL A 53 6.80 -11.87 30.91
C VAL A 53 5.45 -11.70 31.62
N PRO A 54 4.93 -10.46 31.71
CA PRO A 54 3.65 -10.24 32.38
C PRO A 54 2.52 -10.95 31.62
N PRO A 55 1.50 -11.47 32.32
CA PRO A 55 0.31 -11.99 31.66
C PRO A 55 -0.45 -10.86 30.96
N PHE A 56 -1.26 -11.23 29.97
CA PHE A 56 -2.14 -10.29 29.28
C PHE A 56 -3.17 -9.68 30.25
N PRO A 57 -3.43 -8.35 30.23
CA PRO A 57 -4.27 -7.69 31.22
C PRO A 57 -5.75 -7.86 30.86
N GLU A 58 -6.42 -8.79 31.54
CA GLU A 58 -7.86 -9.07 31.35
C GLU A 58 -8.75 -7.87 31.75
N ASP A 59 -8.27 -7.03 32.67
CA ASP A 59 -8.98 -5.89 33.25
C ASP A 59 -8.78 -4.57 32.50
N ALA A 60 -7.92 -4.54 31.47
CA ALA A 60 -7.67 -3.33 30.69
C ALA A 60 -8.96 -2.85 30.00
N VAL A 61 -9.39 -1.63 30.31
CA VAL A 61 -10.74 -1.14 29.96
C VAL A 61 -10.80 -0.51 28.57
N ASN A 62 -9.66 -0.02 28.05
CA ASN A 62 -9.59 0.72 26.79
C ASN A 62 -8.30 0.41 26.01
N ALA A 63 -8.22 0.92 24.77
CA ALA A 63 -7.07 0.77 23.89
C ALA A 63 -5.77 1.34 24.50
N GLU A 64 -5.83 2.53 25.09
CA GLU A 64 -4.68 3.20 25.70
C GLU A 64 -4.04 2.35 26.81
N ALA A 65 -4.84 1.74 27.69
CA ALA A 65 -4.33 0.86 28.73
C ALA A 65 -3.64 -0.40 28.15
N LEU A 66 -4.20 -0.97 27.08
CA LEU A 66 -3.61 -2.12 26.39
C LEU A 66 -2.31 -1.76 25.68
N GLN A 67 -2.28 -0.62 24.98
CA GLN A 67 -1.10 -0.07 24.32
C GLN A 67 0.04 0.20 25.31
N ASN A 68 -0.29 0.83 26.44
CA ASN A 68 0.67 1.14 27.50
C ASN A 68 1.23 -0.14 28.13
N TRP A 69 0.38 -1.11 28.44
CA TRP A 69 0.84 -2.42 28.93
C TRP A 69 1.78 -3.10 27.92
N PHE A 70 1.41 -3.11 26.63
CA PHE A 70 2.20 -3.76 25.60
C PHE A 70 3.59 -3.13 25.47
N ALA A 71 3.66 -1.80 25.47
CA ALA A 71 4.92 -1.06 25.38
C ALA A 71 5.76 -1.19 26.66
N MET A 72 5.19 -0.88 27.82
CA MET A 72 5.92 -0.67 29.08
C MET A 72 6.10 -1.89 29.95
N ASP A 73 5.11 -2.77 29.98
CA ASP A 73 5.19 -3.94 30.84
C ASP A 73 5.68 -5.16 30.05
N PHE A 74 5.11 -5.37 28.87
CA PHE A 74 5.38 -6.56 28.06
C PHE A 74 6.69 -6.46 27.27
N LEU A 75 6.83 -5.47 26.39
CA LEU A 75 7.98 -5.37 25.48
C LEU A 75 9.29 -5.14 26.20
N ASP A 76 9.33 -4.30 27.25
CA ASP A 76 10.54 -4.07 28.03
C ASP A 76 11.09 -5.38 28.63
N VAL A 77 10.21 -6.24 29.13
CA VAL A 77 10.60 -7.55 29.67
C VAL A 77 11.00 -8.50 28.54
N ALA A 78 10.23 -8.55 27.46
CA ALA A 78 10.53 -9.42 26.32
C ALA A 78 11.90 -9.08 25.69
N LEU A 79 12.18 -7.80 25.43
CA LEU A 79 13.45 -7.32 24.89
C LEU A 79 14.62 -7.57 25.83
N THR A 80 14.40 -7.47 27.14
CA THR A 80 15.42 -7.85 28.14
C THR A 80 15.73 -9.35 28.11
N ALA A 81 14.70 -10.18 27.92
CA ALA A 81 14.81 -11.62 27.92
C ALA A 81 15.49 -12.21 26.66
N ILE A 82 15.35 -11.59 25.49
CA ILE A 82 15.96 -12.08 24.22
C ILE A 82 17.48 -11.84 24.11
N ARG A 83 18.19 -11.57 25.22
CA ARG A 83 19.63 -11.22 25.32
C ARG A 83 19.97 -9.86 24.69
N ARG A 84 20.94 -9.13 25.25
CA ARG A 84 21.17 -7.70 24.94
C ARG A 84 21.67 -7.41 23.52
N ASP A 85 22.15 -8.41 22.80
CA ASP A 85 22.74 -8.32 21.47
C ASP A 85 21.75 -8.61 20.33
N ARG A 86 20.51 -8.99 20.65
CA ARG A 86 19.47 -9.33 19.66
C ARG A 86 18.49 -8.18 19.41
N TYR A 87 17.76 -8.24 18.32
CA TYR A 87 16.69 -7.29 17.98
C TYR A 87 15.40 -8.08 17.82
N LEU A 88 14.27 -7.52 18.22
CA LEU A 88 12.96 -8.05 17.89
C LEU A 88 12.53 -7.42 16.56
N LEU A 89 12.28 -8.25 15.54
CA LEU A 89 11.77 -7.78 14.25
C LEU A 89 10.32 -8.22 14.09
N LEU A 90 9.40 -7.27 14.10
CA LEU A 90 8.00 -7.53 13.77
C LEU A 90 7.80 -7.43 12.25
N MET A 91 7.39 -8.53 11.64
CA MET A 91 7.14 -8.61 10.19
C MET A 91 5.63 -8.53 9.95
N LEU A 92 5.13 -7.33 9.66
CA LEU A 92 3.72 -7.02 9.48
C LEU A 92 3.32 -7.26 8.02
N ASP A 93 2.68 -8.40 7.72
CA ASP A 93 2.13 -8.67 6.39
C ASP A 93 0.72 -8.07 6.28
N ASP A 94 0.36 -7.61 5.08
CA ASP A 94 -0.93 -6.97 4.78
C ASP A 94 -1.29 -5.78 5.68
N LEU A 95 -0.33 -4.89 5.97
CA LEU A 95 -0.55 -3.74 6.85
C LEU A 95 -1.65 -2.77 6.38
N HIS A 96 -1.99 -2.80 5.09
CA HIS A 96 -3.14 -2.07 4.57
C HIS A 96 -4.47 -2.45 5.25
N LEU A 97 -4.62 -3.68 5.74
CA LEU A 97 -5.80 -4.12 6.49
C LEU A 97 -5.91 -3.44 7.86
N ALA A 98 -4.80 -3.02 8.47
CA ALA A 98 -4.85 -2.23 9.69
C ALA A 98 -5.45 -0.83 9.44
N TYR A 99 -5.17 -0.22 8.29
CA TYR A 99 -5.81 1.03 7.89
C TYR A 99 -7.32 0.86 7.71
N ASP A 100 -7.75 -0.22 7.08
CA ASP A 100 -9.18 -0.53 6.92
C ASP A 100 -9.85 -0.77 8.29
N ALA A 101 -9.16 -1.45 9.20
CA ALA A 101 -9.63 -1.67 10.56
C ALA A 101 -9.74 -0.37 11.38
N MET A 102 -8.82 0.59 11.19
CA MET A 102 -8.93 1.93 11.77
C MET A 102 -10.15 2.68 11.22
N ASP A 103 -10.38 2.63 9.90
CA ASP A 103 -11.53 3.28 9.26
C ASP A 103 -12.86 2.66 9.71
N ALA A 104 -12.87 1.35 9.98
CA ALA A 104 -14.01 0.63 10.54
C ALA A 104 -14.19 0.83 12.07
N GLY A 105 -13.25 1.51 12.75
CA GLY A 105 -13.27 1.74 14.19
C GLY A 105 -12.94 0.50 15.04
N LEU A 106 -12.32 -0.52 14.45
CA LEU A 106 -11.86 -1.74 15.14
C LEU A 106 -10.50 -1.52 15.84
N LEU A 107 -9.67 -0.65 15.27
CA LEU A 107 -8.42 -0.15 15.86
C LEU A 107 -8.55 1.33 16.22
N ALA A 108 -7.80 1.79 17.23
CA ALA A 108 -7.76 3.21 17.56
C ALA A 108 -7.27 4.07 16.37
N PRO A 109 -7.84 5.27 16.14
CA PRO A 109 -7.39 6.16 15.06
C PRO A 109 -5.92 6.59 15.16
N GLY A 110 -5.31 6.51 16.36
CA GLY A 110 -3.90 6.80 16.61
C GLY A 110 -2.99 5.57 16.55
N PHE A 111 -3.45 4.42 16.05
CA PHE A 111 -2.69 3.17 16.09
C PHE A 111 -1.32 3.26 15.37
N MET A 112 -1.26 3.89 14.20
CA MET A 112 0.02 4.07 13.47
C MET A 112 0.97 5.01 14.21
N GLU A 113 0.44 6.08 14.80
CA GLU A 113 1.23 6.99 15.65
C GLU A 113 1.81 6.24 16.85
N TRP A 114 0.99 5.43 17.52
CA TRP A 114 1.44 4.55 18.61
C TRP A 114 2.54 3.58 18.15
N LEU A 115 2.40 2.97 16.98
CA LEU A 115 3.44 2.09 16.41
C LEU A 115 4.76 2.83 16.16
N GLY A 116 4.69 4.10 15.72
CA GLY A 116 5.85 4.97 15.59
C GLY A 116 6.49 5.32 16.92
N GLN A 117 5.68 5.61 17.95
CA GLN A 117 6.17 5.84 19.31
C GLN A 117 6.85 4.59 19.89
N LEU A 118 6.31 3.41 19.60
CA LEU A 118 6.87 2.12 20.01
C LEU A 118 8.30 1.91 19.48
N LEU A 119 8.52 2.18 18.19
CA LEU A 119 9.86 2.11 17.58
C LEU A 119 10.81 3.16 18.17
N ALA A 120 10.33 4.37 18.44
CA ALA A 120 11.16 5.42 19.05
C ALA A 120 11.56 5.10 20.49
N GLN A 121 10.71 4.37 21.21
CA GLN A 121 10.90 4.02 22.61
C GLN A 121 11.83 2.80 22.80
N HIS A 122 11.80 1.86 21.87
CA HIS A 122 12.57 0.62 21.97
C HIS A 122 13.61 0.50 20.84
N GLU A 123 14.86 0.90 21.12
CA GLU A 123 15.98 0.86 20.15
C GLU A 123 16.29 -0.55 19.58
N ARG A 124 15.74 -1.60 20.19
CA ARG A 124 15.93 -3.00 19.81
C ARG A 124 14.68 -3.62 19.18
N LEU A 125 13.72 -2.79 18.82
CA LEU A 125 12.52 -3.17 18.07
C LEU A 125 12.65 -2.60 16.66
N ASP A 126 12.51 -3.47 15.66
CA ASP A 126 12.42 -3.09 14.26
C ASP A 126 11.10 -3.61 13.67
N ILE A 127 10.63 -2.94 12.62
CA ILE A 127 9.44 -3.34 11.85
C ILE A 127 9.81 -3.49 10.39
N LEU A 128 9.37 -4.61 9.80
CA LEU A 128 9.33 -4.82 8.36
C LEU A 128 7.86 -4.98 7.96
N ALA A 129 7.34 -4.05 7.16
CA ALA A 129 5.93 -4.07 6.76
C ALA A 129 5.77 -4.30 5.25
N ALA A 130 4.78 -5.10 4.89
CA ALA A 130 4.28 -5.22 3.52
C ALA A 130 2.86 -4.63 3.46
N LEU A 131 2.57 -3.90 2.38
CA LEU A 131 1.26 -3.30 2.14
C LEU A 131 1.00 -3.22 0.64
N ASP A 132 -0.28 -3.08 0.30
CA ASP A 132 -0.72 -2.84 -1.06
C ASP A 132 -0.32 -1.42 -1.51
N VAL A 133 0.15 -1.31 -2.76
CA VAL A 133 0.62 -0.05 -3.38
C VAL A 133 -0.42 1.07 -3.34
N ARG A 134 -1.72 0.74 -3.31
CA ARG A 134 -2.82 1.72 -3.21
C ARG A 134 -2.80 2.49 -1.88
N TYR A 135 -2.25 1.89 -0.84
CA TYR A 135 -2.10 2.50 0.48
C TYR A 135 -0.77 3.25 0.60
N GLU A 136 0.09 3.24 -0.42
CA GLU A 136 1.40 3.89 -0.36
C GLU A 136 1.28 5.37 0.00
N ALA A 137 0.42 6.13 -0.69
CA ALA A 137 0.25 7.56 -0.43
C ALA A 137 -0.28 7.84 0.99
N ARG A 138 -1.16 6.97 1.50
CA ARG A 138 -1.66 7.07 2.89
C ARG A 138 -0.56 6.76 3.89
N SER A 139 0.19 5.68 3.65
CA SER A 139 1.30 5.25 4.53
C SER A 139 2.38 6.31 4.71
N LEU A 140 2.60 7.14 3.69
CA LEU A 140 3.55 8.24 3.76
C LEU A 140 3.14 9.36 4.71
N ALA A 141 1.86 9.49 5.01
CA ALA A 141 1.37 10.52 5.93
C ALA A 141 1.60 10.14 7.40
N ASP A 142 1.78 8.85 7.70
CA ASP A 142 1.82 8.34 9.06
C ASP A 142 3.23 7.86 9.44
N ALA A 143 3.66 8.20 10.65
CA ALA A 143 4.76 7.46 11.28
C ALA A 143 4.28 6.02 11.55
N PRO A 144 5.16 4.99 11.50
CA PRO A 144 6.59 5.06 11.20
C PRO A 144 6.96 4.99 9.71
N LEU A 145 5.98 4.92 8.81
CA LEU A 145 6.20 4.60 7.39
C LEU A 145 6.50 5.82 6.49
N SER A 146 6.53 7.01 7.07
CA SER A 146 6.76 8.27 6.36
C SER A 146 8.15 8.42 5.71
N ASN A 147 9.13 7.59 6.09
CA ASN A 147 10.46 7.64 5.50
C ASN A 147 10.51 6.98 4.11
N VAL A 148 10.54 7.82 3.08
CA VAL A 148 10.61 7.40 1.67
C VAL A 148 11.81 6.49 1.36
N LEU A 149 12.95 6.69 2.02
CA LEU A 149 14.19 5.94 1.75
C LEU A 149 14.17 4.51 2.32
N MET A 150 13.26 4.21 3.24
CA MET A 150 13.12 2.90 3.88
C MET A 150 12.05 2.05 3.20
N ARG A 151 11.77 2.31 1.91
CA ARG A 151 10.72 1.61 1.16
C ARG A 151 11.30 0.97 -0.08
N LEU A 152 10.87 -0.27 -0.29
CA LEU A 152 11.15 -1.03 -1.49
C LEU A 152 9.83 -1.33 -2.16
N ARG A 153 9.64 -0.77 -3.35
CA ARG A 153 8.53 -1.15 -4.21
C ARG A 153 8.93 -2.40 -5.00
N LEU A 154 8.03 -3.38 -5.04
CA LEU A 154 8.21 -4.57 -5.84
C LEU A 154 7.50 -4.35 -7.18
N ASP A 155 8.29 -4.22 -8.23
CA ASP A 155 7.80 -4.12 -9.59
C ASP A 155 7.73 -5.51 -10.25
N PRO A 156 7.03 -5.65 -11.39
CA PRO A 156 7.13 -6.86 -12.20
C PRO A 156 8.59 -7.23 -12.49
N LEU A 157 8.84 -8.53 -12.64
CA LEU A 157 10.18 -9.06 -12.91
C LEU A 157 10.75 -8.43 -14.18
N ALA A 158 12.04 -8.09 -14.14
CA ALA A 158 12.73 -7.67 -15.35
C ALA A 158 12.74 -8.82 -16.38
N PRO A 159 12.83 -8.53 -17.69
CA PRO A 159 12.78 -9.57 -18.72
C PRO A 159 13.80 -10.71 -18.52
N GLU A 160 15.02 -10.38 -18.10
CA GLU A 160 16.08 -11.35 -17.83
C GLU A 160 15.76 -12.24 -16.61
N GLU A 161 15.22 -11.64 -15.55
CA GLU A 161 14.82 -12.36 -14.32
C GLU A 161 13.63 -13.29 -14.60
N ALA A 162 12.63 -12.81 -15.35
CA ALA A 162 11.48 -13.61 -15.78
C ALA A 162 11.92 -14.79 -16.67
N GLN A 163 12.84 -14.55 -17.61
CA GLN A 163 13.41 -15.60 -18.45
C GLN A 163 14.18 -16.63 -17.60
N GLN A 164 15.00 -16.18 -16.65
CA GLN A 164 15.75 -17.07 -15.77
C GLN A 164 14.83 -17.91 -14.89
N LEU A 165 13.79 -17.29 -14.30
CA LEU A 165 12.81 -17.97 -13.46
C LEU A 165 11.99 -19.02 -14.25
N THR A 166 11.77 -18.76 -15.54
CA THR A 166 11.08 -19.69 -16.46
C THR A 166 11.97 -20.88 -16.86
N THR A 167 13.25 -20.63 -17.17
CA THR A 167 14.10 -21.61 -17.85
C THR A 167 15.03 -22.38 -16.92
N ALA A 168 15.59 -21.75 -15.88
CA ALA A 168 16.59 -22.39 -15.03
C ALA A 168 16.05 -23.60 -14.26
N PRO A 169 14.85 -23.56 -13.64
CA PRO A 169 14.32 -24.69 -12.86
C PRO A 169 14.09 -25.96 -13.67
N VAL A 170 13.86 -25.84 -14.99
CA VAL A 170 13.47 -26.95 -15.88
C VAL A 170 14.54 -27.35 -16.89
N SER A 171 15.71 -26.71 -16.83
CA SER A 171 16.83 -26.87 -17.79
C SER A 171 17.31 -28.30 -18.02
N GLN A 172 17.08 -29.21 -17.07
CA GLN A 172 17.44 -30.64 -17.16
C GLN A 172 16.27 -31.54 -17.59
N ARG A 173 15.10 -30.97 -17.89
CA ARG A 173 13.86 -31.70 -18.18
C ARG A 173 13.40 -31.48 -19.61
N TYR A 174 13.29 -30.22 -20.03
CA TYR A 174 12.89 -29.83 -21.37
C TYR A 174 13.43 -28.45 -21.73
N THR A 175 13.34 -28.10 -23.01
CA THR A 175 13.69 -26.77 -23.53
C THR A 175 12.44 -26.07 -24.06
N TYR A 176 12.47 -24.75 -24.15
CA TYR A 176 11.44 -23.98 -24.84
C TYR A 176 11.89 -23.68 -26.27
N SER A 177 10.96 -23.69 -27.23
CA SER A 177 11.20 -23.00 -28.49
C SER A 177 11.26 -21.49 -28.25
N PRO A 178 12.03 -20.72 -29.04
CA PRO A 178 12.13 -19.27 -28.84
C PRO A 178 10.77 -18.56 -28.82
N ALA A 179 9.88 -18.91 -29.75
CA ALA A 179 8.54 -18.34 -29.83
C ALA A 179 7.66 -18.68 -28.62
N ALA A 180 7.76 -19.90 -28.09
CA ALA A 180 7.00 -20.27 -26.89
C ALA A 180 7.50 -19.53 -25.66
N LEU A 181 8.82 -19.43 -25.49
CA LEU A 181 9.40 -18.67 -24.38
C LEU A 181 9.00 -17.20 -24.44
N GLU A 182 9.15 -16.57 -25.61
CA GLU A 182 8.75 -15.18 -25.83
C GLU A 182 7.27 -14.98 -25.49
N ARG A 183 6.39 -15.88 -25.95
CA ARG A 183 4.95 -15.78 -25.67
C ARG A 183 4.62 -15.96 -24.18
N ILE A 184 5.29 -16.85 -23.45
CA ILE A 184 5.09 -17.00 -22.00
C ILE A 184 5.45 -15.70 -21.28
N LEU A 185 6.62 -15.14 -21.59
CA LEU A 185 7.12 -13.92 -20.97
C LEU A 185 6.21 -12.74 -21.28
N GLU A 186 5.75 -12.64 -22.53
CA GLU A 186 4.79 -11.63 -22.97
C GLU A 186 3.46 -11.76 -22.22
N LEU A 187 2.84 -12.94 -22.22
CA LEU A 187 1.54 -13.20 -21.57
C LEU A 187 1.54 -12.84 -20.09
N ALA A 188 2.64 -13.15 -19.39
CA ALA A 188 2.78 -12.86 -17.97
C ALA A 188 3.15 -11.41 -17.66
N GLY A 189 3.76 -10.68 -18.60
CA GLY A 189 4.16 -9.29 -18.38
C GLY A 189 5.15 -9.08 -17.22
N GLY A 190 5.93 -10.11 -16.86
CA GLY A 190 6.80 -10.10 -15.68
C GLY A 190 6.07 -10.29 -14.34
N ASN A 191 4.75 -10.48 -14.33
CA ASN A 191 4.01 -10.77 -13.10
C ASN A 191 4.43 -12.15 -12.54
N PRO A 192 5.01 -12.23 -11.32
CA PRO A 192 5.51 -13.48 -10.76
C PRO A 192 4.44 -14.57 -10.64
N PHE A 193 3.21 -14.19 -10.29
CA PHE A 193 2.11 -15.14 -10.12
C PHE A 193 1.70 -15.74 -11.47
N LEU A 194 1.43 -14.90 -12.48
CA LEU A 194 1.04 -15.39 -13.81
C LEU A 194 2.14 -16.21 -14.47
N LEU A 195 3.40 -15.78 -14.31
CA LEU A 195 4.54 -16.52 -14.82
C LEU A 195 4.64 -17.90 -14.17
N HIS A 196 4.47 -17.97 -12.85
CA HIS A 196 4.45 -19.24 -12.11
C HIS A 196 3.30 -20.14 -12.57
N SER A 197 2.10 -19.59 -12.72
CA SER A 197 0.91 -20.31 -13.20
C SER A 197 1.13 -20.92 -14.58
N LEU A 198 1.61 -20.13 -15.55
CA LEU A 198 1.96 -20.62 -16.89
C LEU A 198 3.01 -21.72 -16.84
N CYS A 199 4.12 -21.50 -16.11
CA CYS A 199 5.21 -22.48 -16.00
C CYS A 199 4.74 -23.79 -15.35
N ARG A 200 3.89 -23.71 -14.31
CA ARG A 200 3.30 -24.87 -13.65
C ARG A 200 2.41 -25.66 -14.60
N LEU A 201 1.58 -24.99 -15.39
CA LEU A 201 0.71 -25.64 -16.38
C LEU A 201 1.53 -26.33 -17.48
N VAL A 202 2.57 -25.67 -18.01
CA VAL A 202 3.52 -26.28 -18.96
C VAL A 202 4.17 -27.51 -18.34
N TYR A 203 4.68 -27.40 -17.11
CA TYR A 203 5.35 -28.52 -16.43
C TYR A 203 4.42 -29.72 -16.25
N ARG A 204 3.17 -29.50 -15.80
CA ARG A 204 2.17 -30.58 -15.64
C ARG A 204 1.90 -31.29 -16.96
N MET A 205 1.69 -30.52 -18.03
CA MET A 205 1.42 -31.12 -19.34
C MET A 205 2.63 -31.89 -19.90
N TRP A 206 3.84 -31.40 -19.65
CA TRP A 206 5.07 -32.15 -19.96
C TRP A 206 5.20 -33.43 -19.13
N GLU A 207 4.88 -33.38 -17.84
CA GLU A 207 4.96 -34.52 -16.93
C GLU A 207 4.02 -35.65 -17.35
N GLU A 208 2.85 -35.32 -17.91
CA GLU A 208 1.93 -36.27 -18.52
C GLU A 208 2.44 -36.86 -19.85
N ASN A 209 3.38 -36.18 -20.51
CA ASN A 209 3.85 -36.49 -21.86
C ASN A 209 5.40 -36.48 -21.95
N GLN A 210 6.06 -37.26 -21.09
CA GLN A 210 7.53 -37.27 -20.89
C GLN A 210 8.38 -37.64 -22.13
N SER A 211 7.77 -37.99 -23.26
CA SER A 211 8.47 -38.24 -24.52
C SER A 211 8.99 -36.98 -25.19
N MET A 212 8.60 -35.80 -24.69
CA MET A 212 8.87 -34.51 -25.35
C MET A 212 10.05 -33.79 -24.70
N GLN A 213 10.90 -33.24 -25.56
CA GLN A 213 12.11 -32.50 -25.14
C GLN A 213 12.02 -31.00 -25.41
N GLN A 214 11.01 -30.55 -26.16
CA GLN A 214 10.82 -29.15 -26.51
C GLN A 214 9.35 -28.73 -26.37
N ILE A 215 9.12 -27.62 -25.66
CA ILE A 215 7.83 -26.94 -25.51
C ILE A 215 7.70 -25.92 -26.64
N ASP A 216 6.64 -26.02 -27.44
CA ASP A 216 6.34 -25.12 -28.56
C ASP A 216 5.00 -24.38 -28.39
N MET A 217 4.58 -23.61 -29.40
CA MET A 217 3.35 -22.84 -29.35
C MET A 217 2.09 -23.69 -29.16
N ARG A 218 2.08 -24.95 -29.62
CA ARG A 218 0.93 -25.84 -29.47
C ARG A 218 0.69 -26.19 -28.00
N PHE A 219 1.76 -26.22 -27.20
CA PHE A 219 1.66 -26.38 -25.75
C PHE A 219 0.94 -25.19 -25.13
N LEU A 220 1.33 -23.98 -25.54
CA LEU A 220 0.73 -22.77 -25.02
C LEU A 220 -0.75 -22.68 -25.39
N GLU A 221 -1.10 -22.99 -26.63
CA GLU A 221 -2.49 -23.07 -27.07
C GLU A 221 -3.31 -24.06 -26.24
N ALA A 222 -2.74 -25.23 -25.90
CA ALA A 222 -3.42 -26.25 -25.12
C ALA A 222 -3.64 -25.85 -23.64
N ILE A 223 -2.69 -25.16 -23.01
CA ILE A 223 -2.84 -24.71 -21.61
C ILE A 223 -3.60 -23.38 -21.49
N HIS A 224 -3.77 -22.65 -22.59
CA HIS A 224 -4.30 -21.29 -22.58
C HIS A 224 -5.64 -21.14 -21.83
N PRO A 225 -6.64 -22.03 -22.00
CA PRO A 225 -7.89 -21.91 -21.24
C PRO A 225 -7.70 -21.98 -19.72
N ALA A 226 -6.83 -22.88 -19.24
CA ALA A 226 -6.53 -23.00 -17.82
C ALA A 226 -5.70 -21.81 -17.32
N ALA A 227 -4.76 -21.32 -18.13
CA ALA A 227 -4.00 -20.12 -17.81
C ALA A 227 -4.91 -18.89 -17.69
N LEU A 228 -5.89 -18.76 -18.58
CA LEU A 228 -6.88 -17.69 -18.54
C LEU A 228 -7.73 -17.79 -17.26
N GLU A 229 -8.21 -18.98 -16.87
CA GLU A 229 -8.93 -19.17 -15.61
C GLU A 229 -8.10 -18.72 -14.40
N GLU A 230 -6.84 -19.16 -14.32
CA GLU A 230 -5.93 -18.80 -13.22
C GLU A 230 -5.55 -17.31 -13.21
N ALA A 231 -5.62 -16.61 -14.35
CA ALA A 231 -5.37 -15.17 -14.40
C ALA A 231 -6.42 -14.34 -13.64
N GLY A 232 -7.59 -14.92 -13.35
CA GLY A 232 -8.61 -14.30 -12.50
C GLY A 232 -8.11 -13.93 -11.12
N GLU A 233 -7.18 -14.70 -10.55
CA GLU A 233 -6.59 -14.42 -9.23
C GLU A 233 -5.85 -13.08 -9.17
N VAL A 234 -5.40 -12.56 -10.32
CA VAL A 234 -4.75 -11.23 -10.42
C VAL A 234 -5.72 -10.20 -11.01
N ALA A 235 -6.42 -10.56 -12.08
CA ALA A 235 -7.25 -9.62 -12.82
C ALA A 235 -8.55 -9.24 -12.08
N GLU A 236 -9.15 -10.16 -11.32
CA GLU A 236 -10.36 -9.89 -10.55
C GLU A 236 -10.14 -8.84 -9.45
N PRO A 237 -9.10 -8.96 -8.59
CA PRO A 237 -8.78 -7.91 -7.63
C PRO A 237 -8.53 -6.55 -8.29
N VAL A 238 -7.80 -6.49 -9.40
CA VAL A 238 -7.56 -5.24 -10.14
C VAL A 238 -8.89 -4.60 -10.56
N TRP A 239 -9.80 -5.38 -11.13
CA TRP A 239 -11.12 -4.89 -11.54
C TRP A 239 -11.98 -4.45 -10.36
N ASN A 240 -12.09 -5.28 -9.33
CA ASN A 240 -12.96 -5.04 -8.18
C ASN A 240 -12.54 -3.80 -7.39
N HIS A 241 -11.24 -3.49 -7.36
CA HIS A 241 -10.72 -2.31 -6.69
C HIS A 241 -10.61 -1.06 -7.57
N ALA A 242 -10.62 -1.20 -8.90
CA ALA A 242 -10.64 -0.05 -9.80
C ALA A 242 -11.90 0.80 -9.57
N THR A 243 -11.70 2.12 -9.52
CA THR A 243 -12.79 3.09 -9.48
C THR A 243 -13.66 2.99 -10.74
N PRO A 244 -14.92 3.47 -10.71
CA PRO A 244 -15.76 3.48 -11.91
C PRO A 244 -15.10 4.17 -13.12
N ALA A 245 -14.30 5.21 -12.89
CA ALA A 245 -13.59 5.91 -13.95
C ALA A 245 -12.40 5.10 -14.50
N GLU A 246 -11.61 4.45 -13.63
CA GLU A 246 -10.53 3.54 -14.05
C GLU A 246 -11.08 2.35 -14.84
N ARG A 247 -12.19 1.76 -14.39
CA ARG A 247 -12.84 0.68 -15.14
C ARG A 247 -13.28 1.11 -16.54
N LEU A 248 -13.76 2.35 -16.72
CA LEU A 248 -14.05 2.91 -18.04
C LEU A 248 -12.77 3.03 -18.89
N VAL A 249 -11.65 3.47 -18.30
CA VAL A 249 -10.35 3.54 -18.98
C VAL A 249 -9.89 2.14 -19.41
N LEU A 250 -9.94 1.15 -18.53
CA LEU A 250 -9.58 -0.25 -18.83
C LEU A 250 -10.45 -0.81 -19.95
N GLN A 251 -11.77 -0.57 -19.93
CA GLN A 251 -12.66 -1.01 -21.01
C GLN A 251 -12.38 -0.32 -22.34
N ALA A 252 -12.10 0.99 -22.34
CA ALA A 252 -11.70 1.70 -23.54
C ALA A 252 -10.39 1.15 -24.11
N LEU A 253 -9.42 0.86 -23.25
CA LEU A 253 -8.15 0.26 -23.64
C LEU A 253 -8.36 -1.12 -24.28
N LEU A 254 -9.13 -2.01 -23.65
CA LEU A 254 -9.47 -3.34 -24.19
C LEU A 254 -10.11 -3.26 -25.58
N ARG A 255 -11.10 -2.38 -25.77
CA ARG A 255 -11.77 -2.19 -27.06
C ARG A 255 -10.81 -1.71 -28.15
N LEU A 256 -9.99 -0.71 -27.83
CA LEU A 256 -9.05 -0.13 -28.79
C LEU A 256 -7.92 -1.12 -29.12
N GLN A 257 -7.46 -1.92 -28.16
CA GLN A 257 -6.41 -2.91 -28.37
C GLN A 257 -6.87 -4.09 -29.23
N ALA A 258 -8.13 -4.52 -29.10
CA ALA A 258 -8.71 -5.54 -29.97
C ALA A 258 -8.60 -5.16 -31.47
N GLY A 259 -8.69 -3.86 -31.79
CA GLY A 259 -8.53 -3.35 -33.15
C GLY A 259 -7.07 -3.19 -33.62
N THR A 260 -6.10 -3.36 -32.73
CA THR A 260 -4.67 -3.16 -33.01
C THR A 260 -3.85 -4.43 -32.86
N ASN A 261 -4.47 -5.62 -32.75
CA ASN A 261 -3.77 -6.88 -32.49
C ASN A 261 -2.85 -6.81 -31.25
N GLY A 262 -3.29 -6.14 -30.18
CA GLY A 262 -2.54 -6.06 -28.92
C GLY A 262 -1.43 -5.00 -28.87
N HIS A 263 -1.27 -4.18 -29.91
CA HIS A 263 -0.32 -3.06 -29.86
C HIS A 263 -0.76 -1.98 -28.87
N SER A 264 0.14 -1.03 -28.60
CA SER A 264 -0.10 0.14 -27.76
C SER A 264 -1.19 1.05 -28.34
N VAL A 265 -1.96 1.69 -27.46
CA VAL A 265 -3.02 2.64 -27.81
C VAL A 265 -2.57 4.05 -27.46
N SER A 266 -2.56 4.94 -28.45
CA SER A 266 -2.19 6.34 -28.20
C SER A 266 -3.14 7.03 -27.21
N VAL A 267 -2.58 7.94 -26.41
CA VAL A 267 -3.35 8.75 -25.44
C VAL A 267 -4.48 9.52 -26.12
N ALA A 268 -4.23 10.07 -27.31
CA ALA A 268 -5.24 10.83 -28.06
C ALA A 268 -6.44 9.96 -28.47
N ASN A 269 -6.23 8.68 -28.78
CA ASN A 269 -7.32 7.76 -29.10
C ASN A 269 -8.11 7.39 -27.84
N LEU A 270 -7.43 7.16 -26.71
CA LEU A 270 -8.08 6.92 -25.41
C LEU A 270 -8.91 8.12 -24.97
N GLU A 271 -8.35 9.33 -25.02
CA GLU A 271 -9.06 10.58 -24.68
C GLU A 271 -10.29 10.78 -25.57
N ARG A 272 -10.20 10.48 -26.88
CA ARG A 272 -11.34 10.57 -27.80
C ARG A 272 -12.42 9.55 -27.49
N GLU A 273 -12.04 8.30 -27.23
CA GLU A 273 -12.97 7.21 -26.89
C GLU A 273 -13.69 7.50 -25.56
N LEU A 274 -12.95 8.00 -24.56
CA LEU A 274 -13.49 8.30 -23.23
C LEU A 274 -14.30 9.59 -23.18
N ALA A 275 -14.10 10.52 -24.11
CA ALA A 275 -14.95 11.70 -24.26
C ALA A 275 -16.34 11.36 -24.83
N ALA A 276 -16.47 10.24 -25.54
CA ALA A 276 -17.74 9.79 -26.09
C ALA A 276 -18.64 9.16 -25.00
N PRO A 277 -19.98 9.14 -25.21
CA PRO A 277 -20.86 8.31 -24.40
C PRO A 277 -20.46 6.82 -24.50
N PRO A 278 -20.48 6.07 -23.39
CA PRO A 278 -21.08 6.40 -22.10
C PRO A 278 -20.14 7.06 -21.06
N ALA A 279 -18.84 7.20 -21.35
CA ALA A 279 -17.84 7.60 -20.36
C ALA A 279 -17.85 9.11 -20.07
N GLN A 280 -17.88 9.96 -21.11
CA GLN A 280 -17.89 11.42 -21.01
C GLN A 280 -16.80 11.99 -20.06
N LEU A 281 -15.60 11.40 -20.09
CA LEU A 281 -14.45 11.87 -19.31
C LEU A 281 -13.66 12.91 -20.12
N GLU A 282 -13.26 13.98 -19.45
CA GLU A 282 -12.38 14.99 -20.04
C GLU A 282 -10.92 14.54 -20.02
N ALA A 283 -10.10 15.03 -20.96
CA ALA A 283 -8.67 14.72 -21.04
C ALA A 283 -7.91 14.99 -19.72
N ALA A 284 -8.29 16.04 -19.00
CA ALA A 284 -7.72 16.39 -17.70
C ALA A 284 -8.01 15.34 -16.61
N GLN A 285 -9.10 14.58 -16.75
CA GLN A 285 -9.47 13.47 -15.85
C GLN A 285 -8.80 12.17 -16.28
N VAL A 286 -8.66 11.90 -17.58
CA VAL A 286 -8.07 10.65 -18.09
C VAL A 286 -6.61 10.47 -17.68
N ARG A 287 -5.80 11.52 -17.76
CA ARG A 287 -4.34 11.41 -17.52
C ARG A 287 -3.97 10.99 -16.09
N PRO A 288 -4.57 11.56 -15.02
CA PRO A 288 -4.38 11.04 -13.67
C PRO A 288 -4.75 9.56 -13.52
N LEU A 289 -5.83 9.11 -14.17
CA LEU A 289 -6.27 7.70 -14.09
C LEU A 289 -5.26 6.77 -14.77
N LEU A 290 -4.73 7.16 -15.94
CA LEU A 290 -3.67 6.39 -16.62
C LEU A 290 -2.43 6.27 -15.75
N ARG A 291 -2.00 7.38 -15.11
CA ARG A 291 -0.87 7.34 -14.17
C ARG A 291 -1.15 6.47 -12.95
N GLY A 292 -2.38 6.47 -12.43
CA GLY A 292 -2.77 5.59 -11.32
C GLY A 292 -2.69 4.11 -11.71
N LEU A 293 -3.21 3.75 -12.88
CA LEU A 293 -3.14 2.39 -13.41
C LEU A 293 -1.72 1.95 -13.77
N GLU A 294 -0.90 2.87 -14.28
CA GLU A 294 0.53 2.63 -14.53
C GLU A 294 1.29 2.46 -13.21
N PHE A 295 1.02 3.31 -12.24
CA PHE A 295 1.56 3.18 -10.89
C PHE A 295 1.07 1.93 -10.16
N ALA A 296 -0.04 1.31 -10.56
CA ALA A 296 -0.45 0.00 -10.06
C ALA A 296 0.11 -1.17 -10.89
N SER A 297 0.97 -0.90 -11.88
CA SER A 297 1.53 -1.88 -12.82
C SER A 297 0.48 -2.69 -13.58
N VAL A 298 -0.72 -2.11 -13.78
CA VAL A 298 -1.80 -2.72 -14.58
C VAL A 298 -1.58 -2.43 -16.07
N ILE A 299 -1.13 -1.21 -16.37
CA ILE A 299 -0.79 -0.76 -17.72
C ILE A 299 0.64 -0.20 -17.73
N THR A 300 1.23 -0.09 -18.91
CA THR A 300 2.55 0.53 -19.11
C THR A 300 2.50 1.52 -20.25
N LEU A 301 3.20 2.65 -20.09
CA LEU A 301 3.55 3.52 -21.21
C LEU A 301 4.63 2.82 -22.06
N THR A 302 4.47 2.90 -23.37
CA THR A 302 5.37 2.30 -24.37
C THR A 302 6.24 3.38 -25.00
N GLU A 303 7.34 2.98 -25.67
CA GLU A 303 8.31 3.93 -26.26
C GLU A 303 7.68 4.86 -27.32
N ASP A 304 6.64 4.39 -28.01
CA ASP A 304 5.85 5.17 -28.98
C ASP A 304 4.81 6.10 -28.31
N GLY A 305 4.78 6.15 -26.97
CA GLY A 305 3.91 7.03 -26.19
C GLY A 305 2.47 6.53 -26.07
N GLY A 306 2.19 5.27 -26.42
CA GLY A 306 0.91 4.62 -26.20
C GLY A 306 0.85 3.83 -24.89
N TYR A 307 -0.33 3.38 -24.51
CA TYR A 307 -0.55 2.52 -23.34
C TYR A 307 -0.97 1.12 -23.77
N ARG A 308 -0.54 0.11 -23.01
CA ARG A 308 -1.03 -1.29 -23.11
C ARG A 308 -1.08 -1.92 -21.72
N PHE A 309 -1.81 -3.02 -21.56
CA PHE A 309 -1.70 -3.85 -20.36
C PHE A 309 -0.28 -4.39 -20.19
N VAL A 310 0.18 -4.47 -18.94
CA VAL A 310 1.46 -5.09 -18.61
C VAL A 310 1.43 -6.58 -18.94
N ALA A 311 0.39 -7.29 -18.49
CA ALA A 311 0.15 -8.70 -18.78
C ALA A 311 -1.06 -8.86 -19.72
N PRO A 312 -0.88 -9.28 -20.98
CA PRO A 312 -1.98 -9.57 -21.90
C PRO A 312 -2.96 -10.61 -21.37
N LEU A 313 -2.51 -11.57 -20.56
CA LEU A 313 -3.39 -12.59 -19.99
C LEU A 313 -4.44 -11.99 -19.04
N GLU A 314 -4.08 -10.94 -18.28
CA GLU A 314 -5.04 -10.19 -17.46
C GLU A 314 -6.04 -9.43 -18.35
N ALA A 315 -5.58 -8.83 -19.44
CA ALA A 315 -6.43 -8.13 -20.39
C ALA A 315 -7.47 -9.06 -21.03
N GLU A 316 -7.04 -10.26 -21.43
CA GLU A 316 -7.90 -11.29 -21.99
C GLU A 316 -8.94 -11.76 -20.96
N TRP A 317 -8.53 -11.96 -19.70
CA TRP A 317 -9.46 -12.31 -18.62
C TRP A 317 -10.50 -11.21 -18.38
N LEU A 318 -10.06 -9.94 -18.31
CA LEU A 318 -10.95 -8.80 -18.14
C LEU A 318 -11.95 -8.70 -19.30
N SER A 319 -11.49 -8.91 -20.54
CA SER A 319 -12.35 -8.92 -21.71
C SER A 319 -13.41 -10.02 -21.67
N ALA A 320 -13.08 -11.19 -21.10
CA ALA A 320 -13.98 -12.34 -21.01
C ALA A 320 -14.98 -12.24 -19.85
N ASN A 321 -14.59 -11.60 -18.74
CA ASN A 321 -15.34 -11.67 -17.47
C ASN A 321 -15.99 -10.34 -17.04
N THR A 322 -15.67 -9.22 -17.69
CA THR A 322 -16.25 -7.92 -17.32
C THR A 322 -17.36 -7.50 -18.27
N GLN A 323 -18.46 -6.99 -17.71
CA GLN A 323 -19.55 -6.43 -18.50
C GLN A 323 -19.27 -4.97 -18.85
N PRO A 324 -19.69 -4.50 -20.05
CA PRO A 324 -19.63 -3.09 -20.39
C PRO A 324 -20.31 -2.23 -19.32
N LEU A 325 -19.60 -1.23 -18.81
CA LEU A 325 -20.17 -0.37 -17.76
C LEU A 325 -21.27 0.53 -18.33
N ALA A 326 -22.32 0.72 -17.52
CA ALA A 326 -23.31 1.76 -17.74
C ALA A 326 -22.67 3.16 -17.62
N PRO A 327 -23.21 4.19 -18.27
CA PRO A 327 -22.68 5.55 -18.20
C PRO A 327 -22.51 6.04 -16.77
N VAL A 328 -21.26 6.31 -16.40
CA VAL A 328 -20.94 7.02 -15.17
C VAL A 328 -21.24 8.49 -15.45
N ARG A 329 -22.38 8.99 -14.97
CA ARG A 329 -22.51 10.43 -14.81
C ARG A 329 -21.44 10.83 -13.80
N ALA A 330 -20.37 11.44 -14.28
CA ALA A 330 -19.37 12.06 -13.44
C ALA A 330 -20.06 13.16 -12.60
N ARG A 331 -20.66 12.77 -11.48
CA ARG A 331 -20.80 13.70 -10.37
C ARG A 331 -19.38 13.92 -9.92
N VAL A 332 -18.79 15.04 -10.35
CA VAL A 332 -17.73 15.69 -9.59
C VAL A 332 -18.35 16.12 -8.27
N GLY A 333 -18.67 15.14 -7.43
CA GLY A 333 -18.96 15.34 -6.03
C GLY A 333 -17.61 15.43 -5.37
N LEU A 334 -17.17 16.65 -5.05
CA LEU A 334 -16.33 16.85 -3.88
C LEU A 334 -16.94 16.00 -2.76
N SER A 335 -16.16 15.08 -2.18
CA SER A 335 -16.68 14.16 -1.17
C SER A 335 -17.45 14.95 -0.10
N PRO A 336 -18.63 14.48 0.36
CA PRO A 336 -19.39 15.17 1.41
C PRO A 336 -18.57 15.34 2.71
N VAL A 337 -17.49 14.57 2.86
CA VAL A 337 -16.51 14.67 3.95
C VAL A 337 -15.78 16.03 3.96
N ARG A 338 -15.56 16.68 2.80
CA ARG A 338 -14.91 18.01 2.75
C ARG A 338 -15.86 19.17 3.04
N TRP A 339 -17.16 19.05 2.77
CA TRP A 339 -18.15 20.08 3.13
C TRP A 339 -18.52 20.05 4.61
N ALA A 340 -18.56 18.87 5.25
CA ALA A 340 -18.70 18.79 6.71
C ALA A 340 -17.52 19.48 7.43
N GLY A 341 -16.30 19.30 6.91
CA GLY A 341 -15.11 20.01 7.41
C GLY A 341 -15.17 21.52 7.20
N LEU A 342 -15.56 22.00 6.01
CA LEU A 342 -15.68 23.45 5.74
C LEU A 342 -16.84 24.10 6.49
N ALA A 343 -17.99 23.42 6.63
CA ALA A 343 -19.11 23.89 7.44
C ALA A 343 -18.75 23.90 8.93
N GLY A 344 -18.00 22.89 9.41
CA GLY A 344 -17.46 22.85 10.76
C GLY A 344 -16.48 23.99 11.05
N ILE A 345 -15.55 24.25 10.13
CA ILE A 345 -14.61 25.39 10.24
C ILE A 345 -15.37 26.72 10.23
N LEU A 346 -16.36 26.90 9.36
CA LEU A 346 -17.17 28.12 9.32
C LEU A 346 -17.97 28.31 10.62
N LEU A 347 -18.49 27.23 11.21
CA LEU A 347 -19.23 27.26 12.48
C LEU A 347 -18.31 27.59 13.66
N VAL A 348 -17.09 27.06 13.69
CA VAL A 348 -16.07 27.42 14.69
C VAL A 348 -15.63 28.88 14.54
N ILE A 349 -15.42 29.38 13.31
CA ILE A 349 -15.11 30.79 13.06
C ILE A 349 -16.26 31.69 13.52
N LEU A 350 -17.51 31.32 13.25
CA LEU A 350 -18.70 32.06 13.70
C LEU A 350 -18.84 32.04 15.24
N LEU A 351 -18.53 30.92 15.89
CA LEU A 351 -18.52 30.82 17.36
C LEU A 351 -17.44 31.70 17.99
N ILE A 352 -16.21 31.68 17.44
CA ILE A 352 -15.11 32.53 17.90
C ILE A 352 -15.45 34.00 17.67
N ALA A 353 -16.01 34.35 16.51
CA ALA A 353 -16.46 35.71 16.21
C ALA A 353 -17.59 36.16 17.16
N GLY A 354 -18.52 35.26 17.50
CA GLY A 354 -19.61 35.54 18.45
C GLY A 354 -19.12 35.77 19.88
N VAL A 355 -18.13 35.00 20.34
CA VAL A 355 -17.49 35.17 21.66
C VAL A 355 -16.70 36.48 21.71
N LEU A 356 -15.99 36.85 20.64
CA LEU A 356 -15.29 38.13 20.55
C LEU A 356 -16.25 39.32 20.48
N LEU A 357 -17.40 39.20 19.80
CA LEU A 357 -18.40 40.27 19.74
C LEU A 357 -19.16 40.45 21.07
N SER A 358 -19.33 39.38 21.85
CA SER A 358 -19.97 39.46 23.17
C SER A 358 -19.05 40.05 24.23
N GLY A 359 -17.74 39.80 24.16
CA GLY A 359 -16.76 40.44 25.04
C GLY A 359 -16.60 41.95 24.83
N VAL A 360 -16.86 42.46 23.62
CA VAL A 360 -16.74 43.91 23.32
C VAL A 360 -17.98 44.71 23.74
N LEU A 361 -19.11 44.04 24.03
CA LEU A 361 -20.35 44.71 24.44
C LEU A 361 -20.56 44.79 25.96
N GLU A 362 -19.66 44.19 26.77
CA GLU A 362 -19.78 44.19 28.24
C GLU A 362 -18.87 45.19 28.98
N GLU A 363 -17.93 45.86 28.30
CA GLU A 363 -17.12 46.93 28.92
C GLU A 363 -17.62 48.32 28.53
N GLY A 364 -18.70 48.72 29.18
CA GLY A 364 -19.22 50.08 29.14
C GLY A 364 -19.86 50.48 30.46
N GLY A 365 -19.05 50.82 31.48
CA GLY A 365 -19.60 51.43 32.69
C GLY A 365 -18.67 51.60 33.89
N ALA A 366 -17.84 52.67 33.85
CA ALA A 366 -17.38 53.51 34.98
C ALA A 366 -16.57 52.89 36.14
N SER A 367 -15.57 53.51 36.78
CA SER A 367 -14.73 54.70 36.61
C SER A 367 -13.84 54.74 37.87
N GLY A 368 -12.54 55.05 37.78
CA GLY A 368 -11.74 55.20 39.00
C GLY A 368 -10.25 55.43 38.76
N VAL A 369 -9.88 56.70 38.69
CA VAL A 369 -8.54 57.31 38.59
C VAL A 369 -7.53 56.74 39.60
N ASP A 370 -6.30 56.41 39.14
CA ASP A 370 -5.08 57.05 39.68
C ASP A 370 -3.84 56.83 38.83
N SER A 371 -3.01 57.87 38.81
CA SER A 371 -1.77 58.02 38.04
C SER A 371 -0.58 57.29 38.67
N ASP A 372 0.22 56.60 37.87
CA ASP A 372 1.69 56.68 37.98
C ASP A 372 2.38 56.08 36.75
N ALA A 373 3.29 56.85 36.15
CA ALA A 373 4.15 56.42 35.06
C ALA A 373 5.60 56.31 35.56
N PRO A 374 6.38 55.32 35.11
CA PRO A 374 7.67 55.64 34.49
C PRO A 374 8.02 54.67 33.32
N PRO A 375 9.20 54.77 32.68
CA PRO A 375 9.41 55.43 31.40
C PRO A 375 9.58 54.45 30.22
N THR A 376 9.31 54.97 29.03
CA THR A 376 9.48 54.33 27.72
C THR A 376 10.95 53.98 27.43
N LEU A 377 11.21 52.70 27.15
CA LEU A 377 12.45 52.22 26.55
C LEU A 377 12.29 52.23 25.02
N THR A 378 12.92 53.22 24.39
CA THR A 378 13.09 53.30 22.94
C THR A 378 14.19 52.34 22.51
N LEU A 379 13.88 51.35 21.68
CA LEU A 379 14.88 50.50 21.03
C LEU A 379 15.09 51.00 19.59
N ASP A 380 16.31 51.45 19.32
CA ASP A 380 16.79 51.89 18.01
C ASP A 380 16.89 50.72 17.00
N PRO A 381 16.70 50.99 15.69
CA PRO A 381 16.87 50.00 14.64
C PRO A 381 18.35 49.77 14.26
N PRO A 382 18.70 48.58 13.77
CA PRO A 382 20.09 48.20 13.51
C PRO A 382 20.65 48.85 12.24
N ALA A 383 21.88 49.37 12.35
CA ALA A 383 22.68 49.89 11.26
C ALA A 383 23.26 48.77 10.39
N SER A 384 23.21 48.99 9.06
CA SER A 384 23.85 48.21 8.01
C SER A 384 25.24 48.76 7.64
N PRO A 385 26.05 48.00 6.88
CA PRO A 385 27.50 47.84 7.09
C PRO A 385 28.36 48.79 6.26
N SER A 386 29.64 48.97 6.64
CA SER A 386 30.70 49.41 5.72
C SER A 386 32.13 49.15 6.22
N ALA A 387 32.91 48.61 5.27
CA ALA A 387 34.32 48.86 4.96
C ALA A 387 35.45 48.42 5.92
N LEU A 388 36.19 47.41 5.44
CA LEU A 388 37.63 47.23 5.66
C LEU A 388 38.42 48.30 4.89
N PRO A 389 39.60 48.73 5.39
CA PRO A 389 40.68 49.17 4.52
C PRO A 389 41.94 48.29 4.65
N ASP A 390 42.61 48.17 3.50
CA ASP A 390 43.97 47.71 3.14
C ASP A 390 44.92 47.11 4.19
#